data_AF-A0A671MNV9-F1
#
_entry.id   AF-A0A671MNV9-F1
#
_cell.length_a   1.000
_cell.length_b   1.000
_cell.length_c   1.000
_cell.angle_alpha   90.00
_cell.angle_beta   90.00
_cell.angle_gamma   90.00
#
_symmetry.space_group_name_H-M   'P 1'
#
loop_
_entity.id
_entity.type
_entity.pdbx_description
1 polymer ?
#
loop_
_entity_poly.entity_id
_entity_poly.type
_entity_poly.pdbx_seq_one_letter_code
_entity_poly.pdbx_strand_id
1 'polypeptide(L)'
;MVTIYIAHKLQLRFYFATLNLAIGSQAPLSLFENKPLSKPKKDGKHLSVERIYQKKTQLEHILLRPDTYIGSVEPVTQQMWVFDEDVRITCRDITYVPGLYKIFDEILVNAADNKQRDKAMSCIKVNIDPENNTISVWNNGKGIPVVEHKVEKVYVPALIFGQLLTSSNYDDDEKKVTGGRNGYGAKLCNIFSTKFMVETACRESKHCFKQTWFDNMCRAGECKIKPFDGDDYTCITFQPDLAKFKMQALDKDTVALLTRRAYDIAGSTKGVRVFLNGKKLPVSR
;
A
#
# COMPACT_ATOMS: atom_id res chain seq x y z
N MET A 1 25.44 -0.72 30.72
CA MET A 1 25.03 -0.29 29.35
C MET A 1 25.68 1.03 28.89
N VAL A 2 26.87 1.41 29.39
CA VAL A 2 27.59 2.61 28.89
C VAL A 2 28.95 2.26 28.26
N THR A 3 29.45 1.04 28.46
CA THR A 3 30.76 0.60 27.94
C THR A 3 30.74 0.09 26.49
N ILE A 4 29.56 -0.28 25.95
CA ILE A 4 29.43 -0.79 24.57
C ILE A 4 29.37 0.37 23.53
N TYR A 5 28.98 1.58 23.96
CA TYR A 5 28.78 2.71 23.06
C TYR A 5 30.08 3.42 22.65
N ILE A 6 31.15 3.27 23.43
CA ILE A 6 32.45 3.92 23.15
C ILE A 6 33.30 3.08 22.19
N ALA A 7 33.22 1.74 22.26
CA ALA A 7 33.96 0.84 21.36
C ALA A 7 33.53 0.99 19.89
N HIS A 8 32.23 1.21 19.63
CA HIS A 8 31.70 1.36 18.28
C HIS A 8 32.09 2.69 17.59
N LYS A 9 32.38 3.75 18.37
CA LYS A 9 32.78 5.06 17.82
C LYS A 9 34.26 5.14 17.42
N LEU A 10 35.15 4.38 18.08
CA LEU A 10 36.56 4.32 17.68
C LEU A 10 36.78 3.50 16.40
N GLN A 11 35.99 2.45 16.19
CA GLN A 11 36.15 1.56 15.03
C GLN A 11 35.71 2.21 13.70
N LEU A 12 34.75 3.14 13.73
CA LEU A 12 34.37 3.94 12.56
C LEU A 12 35.40 5.03 12.21
N ARG A 13 36.10 5.62 13.18
CA ARG A 13 37.11 6.66 12.89
C ARG A 13 38.37 6.12 12.21
N PHE A 14 38.77 4.87 12.49
CA PHE A 14 39.86 4.21 11.78
C PHE A 14 39.51 3.83 10.34
N TYR A 15 38.24 3.53 10.06
CA TYR A 15 37.78 3.15 8.71
C TYR A 15 37.74 4.34 7.73
N PHE A 16 37.50 5.55 8.23
CA PHE A 16 37.50 6.77 7.39
C PHE A 16 38.90 7.34 7.13
N ALA A 17 39.88 7.09 8.00
CA ALA A 17 41.24 7.58 7.82
C ALA A 17 42.02 6.78 6.76
N THR A 18 41.73 5.49 6.59
CA THR A 18 42.37 4.63 5.59
C THR A 18 41.78 4.77 4.19
N LEU A 19 40.55 5.29 4.05
CA LEU A 19 39.91 5.45 2.74
C LEU A 19 40.39 6.71 1.98
N ASN A 20 40.94 7.71 2.67
CA ASN A 20 41.40 8.96 2.06
C ASN A 20 42.85 8.92 1.53
N LEU A 21 43.57 7.80 1.68
CA LEU A 21 44.96 7.63 1.20
C LEU A 21 45.07 6.84 -0.11
N ALA A 22 43.95 6.40 -0.70
CA ALA A 22 43.97 5.55 -1.90
C ALA A 22 43.23 6.15 -3.11
N ILE A 23 43.13 7.49 -3.21
CA ILE A 23 42.59 8.15 -4.39
C ILE A 23 43.74 8.70 -5.23
N GLY A 24 44.37 7.78 -5.95
CA GLY A 24 45.42 8.08 -6.91
C GLY A 24 45.29 7.18 -8.13
N SER A 25 44.28 7.42 -8.96
CA SER A 25 44.34 7.19 -10.42
C SER A 25 42.99 7.52 -11.05
N GLN A 26 43.06 8.28 -12.14
CA GLN A 26 41.92 8.64 -12.98
C GLN A 26 41.37 7.39 -13.68
N ALA A 27 40.07 7.13 -13.55
CA ALA A 27 39.32 6.27 -14.46
C ALA A 27 38.07 7.02 -14.94
N PRO A 28 37.68 6.95 -16.23
CA PRO A 28 36.66 7.83 -16.78
C PRO A 28 35.26 7.49 -16.26
N LEU A 29 34.50 8.54 -15.93
CA LEU A 29 33.06 8.53 -15.66
C LEU A 29 32.27 8.16 -16.94
N SER A 30 32.14 6.87 -17.23
CA SER A 30 31.17 6.37 -18.23
C SER A 30 30.42 5.11 -17.78
N LEU A 31 30.42 4.81 -16.48
CA LEU A 31 29.96 3.53 -15.91
C LEU A 31 28.45 3.40 -15.66
N PHE A 32 27.61 4.34 -16.12
CA PHE A 32 26.17 4.34 -15.82
C PHE A 32 25.30 4.66 -17.04
N GLU A 33 25.37 3.84 -18.08
CA GLU A 33 24.34 3.78 -19.11
C GLU A 33 23.66 2.41 -19.12
N ASN A 34 22.32 2.42 -18.98
CA ASN A 34 21.49 1.22 -19.00
C ASN A 34 21.33 0.71 -20.44
N LYS A 35 21.90 -0.45 -20.76
CA LYS A 35 21.59 -1.21 -21.99
C LYS A 35 20.50 -2.26 -21.73
N PRO A 36 19.58 -2.50 -22.68
CA PRO A 36 18.58 -3.55 -22.56
C PRO A 36 19.19 -4.95 -22.73
N LEU A 37 18.71 -5.91 -21.92
CA LEU A 37 19.16 -7.30 -21.88
C LEU A 37 18.65 -8.12 -23.09
N SER A 38 19.56 -8.80 -23.79
CA SER A 38 19.23 -9.89 -24.71
C SER A 38 19.13 -11.23 -23.95
N LYS A 39 18.20 -12.11 -24.35
CA LYS A 39 17.95 -13.40 -23.68
C LYS A 39 19.09 -14.40 -23.95
N PRO A 40 19.66 -15.10 -22.96
CA PRO A 40 20.72 -16.07 -23.20
C PRO A 40 20.16 -17.48 -23.44
N LYS A 41 20.81 -18.22 -24.36
CA LYS A 41 20.62 -19.67 -24.57
C LYS A 41 21.00 -20.47 -23.31
N LYS A 42 20.34 -21.61 -23.10
CA LYS A 42 20.60 -22.53 -21.98
C LYS A 42 21.69 -23.53 -22.37
N ASP A 43 22.86 -23.41 -21.75
CA ASP A 43 23.85 -24.50 -21.64
C ASP A 43 24.19 -24.75 -20.16
N GLY A 44 24.50 -26.00 -19.84
CA GLY A 44 24.52 -26.55 -18.48
C GLY A 44 25.68 -26.13 -17.58
N LYS A 45 25.37 -26.03 -16.28
CA LYS A 45 26.24 -26.19 -15.10
C LYS A 45 27.54 -25.33 -15.01
N HIS A 46 27.41 -24.03 -15.18
CA HIS A 46 27.90 -23.07 -14.19
C HIS A 46 27.04 -21.81 -14.37
N LEU A 47 26.27 -21.39 -13.35
CA LEU A 47 25.54 -20.13 -13.46
C LEU A 47 26.59 -19.03 -13.57
N SER A 48 26.41 -18.10 -14.52
CA SER A 48 27.28 -16.93 -14.60
C SER A 48 27.17 -16.13 -13.30
N VAL A 49 28.23 -15.40 -12.95
CA VAL A 49 28.28 -14.60 -11.72
C VAL A 49 27.09 -13.64 -11.66
N GLU A 50 26.69 -13.07 -12.79
CA GLU A 50 25.56 -12.15 -12.92
C GLU A 50 24.19 -12.84 -12.73
N ARG A 51 24.09 -14.15 -13.01
CA ARG A 51 22.88 -14.93 -12.69
C ARG A 51 22.80 -15.28 -11.22
N ILE A 52 23.94 -15.44 -10.55
CA ILE A 52 24.02 -15.74 -9.11
C ILE A 52 23.75 -14.48 -8.29
N TYR A 53 24.40 -13.36 -8.63
CA TYR A 53 24.31 -12.10 -7.90
C TYR A 53 23.48 -11.09 -8.70
N GLN A 54 22.22 -10.94 -8.30
CA GLN A 54 21.27 -10.06 -8.98
C GLN A 54 20.91 -8.86 -8.10
N LYS A 55 20.98 -7.67 -8.66
CA LYS A 55 20.37 -6.46 -8.08
C LYS A 55 18.91 -6.39 -8.52
N LYS A 56 18.00 -6.11 -7.59
CA LYS A 56 16.57 -5.89 -7.85
C LYS A 56 16.22 -4.45 -7.50
N THR A 57 15.29 -3.88 -8.24
CA THR A 57 14.60 -2.65 -7.83
C THR A 57 13.69 -2.94 -6.63
N GLN A 58 13.27 -1.89 -5.92
CA GLN A 58 12.39 -2.06 -4.76
C GLN A 58 11.05 -2.70 -5.14
N LEU A 59 10.47 -2.29 -6.27
CA LEU A 59 9.21 -2.85 -6.78
C LEU A 59 9.36 -4.33 -7.13
N GLU A 60 10.42 -4.72 -7.84
CA GLU A 60 10.70 -6.13 -8.15
C GLU A 60 10.90 -6.96 -6.88
N HIS A 61 11.58 -6.42 -5.86
CA HIS A 61 11.78 -7.11 -4.60
C HIS A 61 10.46 -7.35 -3.86
N ILE A 62 9.57 -6.37 -3.81
CA ILE A 62 8.24 -6.51 -3.19
C ILE A 62 7.44 -7.63 -3.86
N LEU A 63 7.46 -7.69 -5.19
CA LEU A 63 6.76 -8.73 -5.94
C LEU A 63 7.41 -10.12 -5.79
N LEU A 64 8.74 -10.17 -5.65
CA LEU A 64 9.48 -11.43 -5.48
C LEU A 64 9.39 -11.99 -4.06
N ARG A 65 9.30 -11.13 -3.06
CA ARG A 65 9.34 -11.45 -1.62
C ARG A 65 8.22 -10.72 -0.86
N PRO A 66 6.95 -11.06 -1.12
CA PRO A 66 5.79 -10.37 -0.55
C PRO A 66 5.68 -10.51 0.98
N ASP A 67 6.23 -11.58 1.55
CA ASP A 67 6.03 -11.98 2.95
C ASP A 67 6.36 -10.87 3.97
N THR A 68 7.43 -10.12 3.74
CA THR A 68 7.85 -9.05 4.67
C THR A 68 7.04 -7.76 4.51
N TYR A 69 6.22 -7.65 3.47
CA TYR A 69 5.44 -6.44 3.16
C TYR A 69 3.95 -6.62 3.43
N ILE A 70 3.36 -7.69 2.90
CA ILE A 70 1.92 -7.96 3.00
C ILE A 70 1.61 -9.30 3.70
N GLY A 71 2.62 -10.09 4.02
CA GLY A 71 2.45 -11.47 4.49
C GLY A 71 2.39 -12.48 3.35
N SER A 72 2.09 -13.73 3.69
CA SER A 72 2.09 -14.84 2.74
C SER A 72 1.08 -14.64 1.60
N VAL A 73 1.49 -15.00 0.38
CA VAL A 73 0.61 -15.09 -0.80
C VAL A 73 0.09 -16.51 -1.04
N GLU A 74 0.45 -17.45 -0.15
CA GLU A 74 -0.07 -18.80 -0.14
C GLU A 74 -1.41 -18.87 0.58
N PRO A 75 -2.38 -19.67 0.10
CA PRO A 75 -3.59 -19.98 0.85
C PRO A 75 -3.25 -20.66 2.18
N VAL A 76 -3.87 -20.18 3.25
CA VAL A 76 -3.77 -20.79 4.58
C VAL A 76 -5.16 -21.16 5.07
N THR A 77 -5.29 -22.34 5.66
CA THR A 77 -6.51 -22.78 6.34
C THR A 77 -6.31 -22.65 7.83
N GLN A 78 -7.15 -21.85 8.48
CA GLN A 78 -7.12 -21.68 9.93
C GLN A 78 -8.48 -21.25 10.46
N GLN A 79 -8.71 -21.51 11.73
CA GLN A 79 -9.93 -21.12 12.41
C GLN A 79 -9.97 -19.60 12.60
N MET A 80 -11.00 -18.96 12.04
CA MET A 80 -11.15 -17.50 12.06
C MET A 80 -12.57 -17.11 12.41
N TRP A 81 -12.70 -15.95 13.05
CA TRP A 81 -13.97 -15.26 13.17
C TRP A 81 -14.30 -14.56 11.85
N VAL A 82 -15.39 -14.98 11.21
CA VAL A 82 -15.91 -14.39 9.99
C VAL A 82 -17.35 -13.98 10.15
N PHE A 83 -17.84 -13.16 9.23
CA PHE A 83 -19.22 -12.73 9.21
C PHE A 83 -19.96 -13.53 8.14
N ASP A 84 -20.97 -14.25 8.58
CA ASP A 84 -21.94 -14.96 7.78
C ASP A 84 -23.27 -14.17 7.81
N GLU A 85 -23.97 -14.07 6.68
CA GLU A 85 -25.21 -13.29 6.64
C GLU A 85 -26.33 -13.90 7.50
N ASP A 86 -26.37 -15.23 7.61
CA ASP A 86 -27.41 -15.97 8.31
C ASP A 86 -27.09 -16.09 9.81
N VAL A 87 -25.84 -16.45 10.12
CA VAL A 87 -25.42 -16.78 11.50
C VAL A 87 -24.71 -15.62 12.20
N ARG A 88 -24.42 -14.51 11.48
CA ARG A 88 -23.60 -13.38 11.94
C ARG A 88 -22.15 -13.81 12.18
N ILE A 89 -21.54 -13.37 13.29
CA ILE A 89 -20.14 -13.65 13.60
C ILE A 89 -20.01 -15.11 14.05
N THR A 90 -19.29 -15.90 13.28
CA THR A 90 -19.03 -17.33 13.56
C THR A 90 -17.55 -17.63 13.51
N CYS A 91 -17.12 -18.57 14.35
CA CYS A 91 -15.75 -19.09 14.36
C CYS A 91 -15.73 -20.40 13.57
N ARG A 92 -15.08 -20.41 12.42
CA ARG A 92 -14.99 -21.60 11.56
C ARG A 92 -13.65 -21.64 10.83
N ASP A 93 -13.29 -22.81 10.33
CA ASP A 93 -12.16 -22.93 9.43
C ASP A 93 -12.48 -22.22 8.12
N ILE A 94 -11.57 -21.35 7.70
CA ILE A 94 -11.62 -20.66 6.42
C ILE A 94 -10.30 -20.86 5.71
N THR A 95 -10.35 -20.90 4.38
CA THR A 95 -9.14 -20.81 3.56
C THR A 95 -9.05 -19.42 2.95
N TYR A 96 -7.97 -18.69 3.21
CA TYR A 96 -7.78 -17.34 2.68
C TYR A 96 -6.30 -17.05 2.44
N VAL A 97 -6.01 -15.96 1.73
CA VAL A 97 -4.64 -15.52 1.47
C VAL A 97 -4.31 -14.30 2.34
N PRO A 98 -3.35 -14.40 3.29
CA PRO A 98 -3.01 -13.31 4.20
C PRO A 98 -2.63 -12.01 3.49
N GLY A 99 -1.86 -12.10 2.40
CA GLY A 99 -1.47 -10.96 1.58
C GLY A 99 -2.65 -10.18 1.00
N LEU A 100 -3.67 -10.89 0.49
CA LEU A 100 -4.89 -10.26 -0.05
C LEU A 100 -5.68 -9.55 1.06
N TYR A 101 -5.86 -10.24 2.20
CA TYR A 101 -6.49 -9.65 3.37
C TYR A 101 -5.76 -8.37 3.83
N LYS A 102 -4.42 -8.40 3.82
CA LYS A 102 -3.59 -7.29 4.28
C LYS A 102 -3.69 -6.06 3.38
N ILE A 103 -3.69 -6.22 2.06
CA ILE A 103 -3.82 -5.06 1.15
C ILE A 103 -5.19 -4.37 1.27
N PHE A 104 -6.24 -5.14 1.55
CA PHE A 104 -7.56 -4.57 1.88
C PHE A 104 -7.53 -3.82 3.20
N ASP A 105 -6.96 -4.43 4.25
CA ASP A 105 -6.83 -3.85 5.59
C ASP A 105 -6.09 -2.50 5.55
N GLU A 106 -5.00 -2.38 4.79
CA GLU A 106 -4.25 -1.14 4.64
C GLU A 106 -5.12 0.02 4.11
N ILE A 107 -5.96 -0.22 3.10
CA ILE A 107 -6.85 0.81 2.57
C ILE A 107 -7.94 1.18 3.58
N LEU A 108 -8.48 0.19 4.27
CA LEU A 108 -9.55 0.42 5.23
C LEU A 108 -9.05 1.16 6.49
N VAL A 109 -7.85 0.83 6.97
CA VAL A 109 -7.19 1.56 8.06
C VAL A 109 -6.84 2.99 7.64
N ASN A 110 -6.40 3.22 6.40
CA ASN A 110 -6.15 4.58 5.91
C ASN A 110 -7.42 5.45 5.91
N ALA A 111 -8.57 4.87 5.56
CA ALA A 111 -9.88 5.54 5.65
C ALA A 111 -10.25 5.83 7.11
N ALA A 112 -10.04 4.88 8.03
CA ALA A 112 -10.30 5.08 9.46
C ALA A 112 -9.37 6.14 10.09
N ASP A 113 -8.09 6.15 9.72
CA ASP A 113 -7.10 7.16 10.16
C ASP A 113 -7.51 8.58 9.76
N ASN A 114 -8.31 8.73 8.70
CA ASN A 114 -8.83 10.04 8.31
C ASN A 114 -9.74 10.64 9.39
N LYS A 115 -10.40 9.83 10.23
CA LYS A 115 -11.14 10.31 11.40
C LYS A 115 -10.25 11.03 12.42
N GLN A 116 -9.01 10.60 12.55
CA GLN A 116 -8.06 11.21 13.48
C GLN A 116 -7.59 12.57 12.97
N ARG A 117 -7.39 12.68 11.64
CA ARG A 117 -7.00 13.92 10.96
C ARG A 117 -8.16 14.91 10.83
N ASP A 118 -9.36 14.40 10.62
CA ASP A 118 -10.59 15.16 10.50
C ASP A 118 -11.68 14.62 11.42
N LYS A 119 -11.86 15.31 12.54
CA LYS A 119 -12.90 14.99 13.54
C LYS A 119 -14.32 15.08 12.96
N ALA A 120 -14.54 15.80 11.86
CA ALA A 120 -15.85 15.91 11.21
C ALA A 120 -16.19 14.69 10.31
N MET A 121 -15.21 13.86 9.96
CA MET A 121 -15.46 12.63 9.19
C MET A 121 -16.47 11.75 9.92
N SER A 122 -17.47 11.25 9.19
CA SER A 122 -18.63 10.58 9.76
C SER A 122 -19.09 9.34 8.99
N CYS A 123 -18.47 9.04 7.85
CA CYS A 123 -18.92 7.98 6.96
C CYS A 123 -17.75 7.28 6.27
N ILE A 124 -17.76 5.95 6.31
CA ILE A 124 -16.96 5.07 5.46
C ILE A 124 -17.93 4.17 4.69
N LYS A 125 -17.69 3.96 3.40
CA LYS A 125 -18.43 3.01 2.56
C LYS A 125 -17.44 2.02 1.98
N VAL A 126 -17.72 0.73 2.16
CA VAL A 126 -16.97 -0.37 1.59
C VAL A 126 -17.88 -1.05 0.55
N ASN A 127 -17.36 -1.27 -0.64
CA ASN A 127 -18.01 -2.10 -1.65
C ASN A 127 -17.09 -3.27 -2.00
N ILE A 128 -17.59 -4.49 -1.88
CA ILE A 128 -16.91 -5.71 -2.30
C ILE A 128 -17.79 -6.32 -3.39
N ASP A 129 -17.24 -6.38 -4.60
CA ASP A 129 -17.87 -6.94 -5.79
C ASP A 129 -17.09 -8.20 -6.22
N PRO A 130 -17.53 -9.39 -5.80
CA PRO A 130 -16.87 -10.64 -6.16
C PRO A 130 -17.00 -11.00 -7.64
N GLU A 131 -18.06 -10.55 -8.31
CA GLU A 131 -18.29 -10.85 -9.74
C GLU A 131 -17.23 -10.16 -10.61
N ASN A 132 -16.89 -8.92 -10.28
CA ASN A 132 -15.88 -8.14 -10.99
C ASN A 132 -14.52 -8.11 -10.27
N ASN A 133 -14.34 -8.91 -9.21
CA ASN A 133 -13.15 -8.92 -8.35
C ASN A 133 -12.67 -7.50 -7.95
N THR A 134 -13.63 -6.61 -7.67
CA THR A 134 -13.37 -5.19 -7.44
C THR A 134 -13.75 -4.83 -6.01
N ILE A 135 -12.88 -4.07 -5.34
CA ILE A 135 -13.12 -3.57 -3.99
C ILE A 135 -12.99 -2.05 -4.02
N SER A 136 -13.92 -1.33 -3.40
CA SER A 136 -13.79 0.10 -3.16
C SER A 136 -13.99 0.47 -1.70
N VAL A 137 -13.21 1.45 -1.25
CA VAL A 137 -13.30 2.06 0.07
C VAL A 137 -13.36 3.56 -0.12
N TRP A 138 -14.46 4.14 0.35
CA TRP A 138 -14.74 5.55 0.30
C TRP A 138 -14.87 6.10 1.72
N ASN A 139 -14.35 7.30 1.96
CA ASN A 139 -14.61 8.05 3.18
C ASN A 139 -14.90 9.51 2.87
N ASN A 140 -15.79 10.13 3.66
CA ASN A 140 -15.93 11.57 3.67
C ASN A 140 -14.86 12.24 4.54
N GLY A 141 -15.08 13.52 4.81
CA GLY A 141 -14.11 14.34 5.54
C GLY A 141 -12.97 14.77 4.63
N LYS A 142 -12.00 15.50 5.19
CA LYS A 142 -10.90 16.12 4.44
C LYS A 142 -10.33 15.18 3.38
N GLY A 143 -10.33 15.67 2.13
CA GLY A 143 -9.75 14.99 0.99
C GLY A 143 -8.24 15.17 0.95
N ILE A 144 -7.59 14.59 -0.06
CA ILE A 144 -6.17 14.81 -0.29
C ILE A 144 -5.99 16.12 -1.08
N PRO A 145 -5.07 17.02 -0.68
CA PRO A 145 -4.82 18.25 -1.41
C PRO A 145 -4.49 17.99 -2.89
N VAL A 146 -5.26 18.55 -3.82
CA VAL A 146 -5.00 18.43 -5.25
C VAL A 146 -4.11 19.60 -5.70
N VAL A 147 -2.84 19.51 -5.31
CA VAL A 147 -1.81 20.51 -5.61
C VAL A 147 -0.55 19.83 -6.15
N GLU A 148 0.21 20.52 -6.98
CA GLU A 148 1.49 20.03 -7.46
C GLU A 148 2.55 20.12 -6.35
N HIS A 149 3.27 19.02 -6.12
CA HIS A 149 4.38 18.98 -5.19
C HIS A 149 5.60 19.67 -5.81
N LYS A 150 6.08 20.76 -5.19
CA LYS A 150 7.09 21.66 -5.78
C LYS A 150 8.41 20.97 -6.15
N VAL A 151 8.81 19.92 -5.42
CA VAL A 151 10.06 19.17 -5.63
C VAL A 151 9.85 18.03 -6.61
N GLU A 152 8.80 17.24 -6.42
CA GLU A 152 8.56 15.99 -7.18
C GLU A 152 7.85 16.24 -8.52
N LYS A 153 7.35 17.46 -8.76
CA LYS A 153 6.70 17.89 -10.01
C LYS A 153 5.52 17.01 -10.44
N VAL A 154 4.81 16.47 -9.44
CA VAL A 154 3.61 15.66 -9.61
C VAL A 154 2.56 16.08 -8.59
N TYR A 155 1.29 15.81 -8.85
CA TYR A 155 0.22 16.07 -7.89
C TYR A 155 0.36 15.21 -6.64
N VAL A 156 0.04 15.77 -5.47
CA VAL A 156 0.16 15.07 -4.18
C VAL A 156 -0.57 13.71 -4.16
N PRO A 157 -1.82 13.56 -4.68
CA PRO A 157 -2.45 12.24 -4.77
C PRO A 157 -1.66 11.26 -5.65
N ALA A 158 -1.11 11.72 -6.78
CA ALA A 158 -0.28 10.87 -7.64
C ALA A 158 1.00 10.41 -6.93
N LEU A 159 1.62 11.30 -6.16
CA LEU A 159 2.83 11.03 -5.38
C LEU A 159 2.57 9.95 -4.32
N ILE A 160 1.61 10.19 -3.43
CA ILE A 160 1.42 9.37 -2.23
C ILE A 160 0.80 7.98 -2.49
N PHE A 161 0.23 7.77 -3.68
CA PHE A 161 -0.34 6.49 -4.12
C PHE A 161 0.45 5.78 -5.23
N GLY A 162 1.31 6.51 -5.96
CA GLY A 162 2.07 5.99 -7.10
C GLY A 162 3.57 5.83 -6.86
N GLN A 163 4.12 6.39 -5.76
CA GLN A 163 5.54 6.28 -5.43
C GLN A 163 5.75 5.69 -4.03
N LEU A 164 6.64 4.70 -3.94
CA LEU A 164 7.06 4.11 -2.66
C LEU A 164 7.74 5.17 -1.78
N LEU A 165 7.80 4.91 -0.46
CA LEU A 165 8.50 5.77 0.51
C LEU A 165 7.93 7.20 0.61
N THR A 166 6.62 7.33 0.42
CA THR A 166 5.89 8.60 0.57
C THR A 166 4.91 8.52 1.74
N SER A 167 4.95 9.50 2.64
CA SER A 167 4.12 9.55 3.85
C SER A 167 4.00 10.97 4.38
N SER A 168 2.88 11.29 5.03
CA SER A 168 2.74 12.50 5.85
C SER A 168 3.19 12.28 7.31
N ASN A 169 3.71 11.09 7.62
CA ASN A 169 4.03 10.64 8.98
C ASN A 169 5.52 10.34 9.18
N TYR A 170 6.42 11.05 8.46
CA TYR A 170 7.87 10.93 8.65
C TYR A 170 8.45 11.88 9.69
N ASP A 171 7.66 12.82 10.18
CA ASP A 171 8.04 13.68 11.30
C ASP A 171 7.71 12.96 12.61
N ASP A 172 8.73 12.33 13.20
CA ASP A 172 8.63 11.56 14.45
C ASP A 172 8.55 12.47 15.70
N ASP A 173 8.75 13.79 15.56
CA ASP A 173 8.59 14.75 16.66
C ASP A 173 7.10 14.99 16.98
N GLU A 174 6.20 14.70 16.03
CA GLU A 174 4.76 14.73 16.25
C GLU A 174 4.24 13.39 16.79
N LYS A 175 3.74 13.37 18.04
CA LYS A 175 3.05 12.19 18.61
C LYS A 175 1.74 11.92 17.87
N LYS A 176 1.76 11.02 16.88
CA LYS A 176 0.57 10.57 16.13
C LYS A 176 0.09 9.21 16.61
N VAL A 177 -1.24 9.04 16.68
CA VAL A 177 -1.92 7.76 17.02
C VAL A 177 -2.48 7.07 15.77
N THR A 178 -1.99 7.44 14.59
CA THR A 178 -2.42 6.85 13.31
C THR A 178 -1.79 5.48 13.06
N GLY A 179 -2.52 4.58 12.41
CA GLY A 179 -2.05 3.25 12.03
C GLY A 179 -0.98 3.27 10.93
N GLY A 180 -1.07 4.20 9.98
CA GLY A 180 -0.08 4.34 8.91
C GLY A 180 1.25 4.95 9.38
N ARG A 181 2.31 4.15 9.49
CA ARG A 181 3.64 4.65 9.94
C ARG A 181 4.68 4.72 8.82
N ASN A 182 4.78 3.65 8.03
CA ASN A 182 5.95 3.45 7.19
C ASN A 182 5.82 3.98 5.75
N GLY A 183 4.64 4.49 5.37
CA GLY A 183 4.40 5.02 4.02
C GLY A 183 4.33 3.95 2.92
N TYR A 184 3.98 2.70 3.25
CA TYR A 184 3.88 1.60 2.27
C TYR A 184 2.45 1.19 1.92
N GLY A 185 1.51 1.19 2.89
CA GLY A 185 0.22 0.49 2.80
C GLY A 185 -0.54 0.63 1.48
N ALA A 186 -0.88 1.87 1.11
CA ALA A 186 -1.63 2.12 -0.12
C ALA A 186 -0.86 1.75 -1.40
N LYS A 187 0.46 1.89 -1.40
CA LYS A 187 1.31 1.48 -2.53
C LYS A 187 1.40 -0.03 -2.63
N LEU A 188 1.44 -0.76 -1.51
CA LEU A 188 1.40 -2.22 -1.53
C LEU A 188 0.08 -2.70 -2.14
N CYS A 189 -1.05 -2.09 -1.78
CA CYS A 189 -2.32 -2.39 -2.45
C CYS A 189 -2.25 -2.11 -3.97
N ASN A 190 -1.67 -0.99 -4.39
CA ASN A 190 -1.47 -0.67 -5.81
C ASN A 190 -0.57 -1.70 -6.53
N ILE A 191 0.57 -2.07 -5.93
CA ILE A 191 1.51 -3.06 -6.47
C ILE A 191 0.85 -4.44 -6.62
N PHE A 192 0.00 -4.86 -5.68
CA PHE A 192 -0.71 -6.13 -5.75
C PHE A 192 -2.08 -6.04 -6.44
N SER A 193 -2.29 -5.03 -7.29
CA SER A 193 -3.49 -4.84 -8.09
C SER A 193 -3.19 -4.82 -9.59
N THR A 194 -4.10 -5.37 -10.39
CA THR A 194 -4.09 -5.19 -11.86
C THR A 194 -4.59 -3.80 -12.25
N LYS A 195 -5.48 -3.22 -11.43
CA LYS A 195 -6.01 -1.87 -11.58
C LYS A 195 -6.19 -1.24 -10.20
N PHE A 196 -5.68 -0.02 -10.01
CA PHE A 196 -5.82 0.74 -8.77
C PHE A 196 -6.20 2.18 -9.10
N MET A 197 -7.34 2.65 -8.63
CA MET A 197 -7.88 3.97 -8.92
C MET A 197 -8.01 4.78 -7.64
N VAL A 198 -7.52 6.01 -7.72
CA VAL A 198 -7.69 7.04 -6.68
C VAL A 198 -8.63 8.09 -7.24
N GLU A 199 -9.67 8.41 -6.49
CA GLU A 199 -10.54 9.56 -6.72
C GLU A 199 -10.65 10.35 -5.42
N THR A 200 -10.40 11.64 -5.45
CA THR A 200 -10.48 12.50 -4.26
C THR A 200 -10.92 13.89 -4.64
N ALA A 201 -11.67 14.53 -3.75
CA ALA A 201 -12.06 15.91 -3.89
C ALA A 201 -11.68 16.68 -2.63
N CYS A 202 -11.10 17.85 -2.81
CA CYS A 202 -10.61 18.68 -1.72
C CYS A 202 -11.02 20.14 -1.95
N ARG A 203 -11.94 20.63 -1.11
CA ARG A 203 -12.51 21.97 -1.14
C ARG A 203 -11.48 23.07 -0.95
N GLU A 204 -10.43 22.81 -0.16
CA GLU A 204 -9.32 23.77 0.03
C GLU A 204 -8.59 24.01 -1.29
N SER A 205 -8.27 22.95 -2.02
CA SER A 205 -7.67 23.05 -3.36
C SER A 205 -8.67 23.39 -4.46
N LYS A 206 -10.00 23.32 -4.20
CA LYS A 206 -11.10 23.52 -5.17
C LYS A 206 -11.06 22.60 -6.40
N HIS A 207 -10.47 21.43 -6.26
CA HIS A 207 -10.32 20.47 -7.35
C HIS A 207 -10.69 19.05 -6.91
N CYS A 208 -11.18 18.27 -7.87
CA CYS A 208 -11.22 16.83 -7.78
C CYS A 208 -10.12 16.23 -8.66
N PHE A 209 -9.53 15.15 -8.19
CA PHE A 209 -8.49 14.38 -8.83
C PHE A 209 -8.97 12.96 -9.08
N LYS A 210 -8.64 12.41 -10.25
CA LYS A 210 -8.82 11.01 -10.58
C LYS A 210 -7.64 10.48 -11.37
N GLN A 211 -7.03 9.39 -10.90
CA GLN A 211 -5.98 8.69 -11.64
C GLN A 211 -6.09 7.19 -11.42
N THR A 212 -5.70 6.40 -12.42
CA THR A 212 -5.71 4.94 -12.37
C THR A 212 -4.34 4.41 -12.72
N TRP A 213 -3.81 3.50 -11.90
CA TRP A 213 -2.62 2.71 -12.16
C TRP A 213 -3.02 1.32 -12.62
N PHE A 214 -2.14 0.70 -13.38
CA PHE A 214 -2.30 -0.61 -13.97
C PHE A 214 -1.04 -1.43 -13.78
N ASP A 215 -1.18 -2.75 -13.97
CA ASP A 215 -0.06 -3.66 -14.16
C ASP A 215 0.91 -3.61 -12.96
N ASN A 216 0.38 -3.82 -11.75
CA ASN A 216 1.15 -3.83 -10.50
C ASN A 216 1.87 -2.50 -10.22
N MET A 217 1.18 -1.37 -10.42
CA MET A 217 1.72 -0.01 -10.31
C MET A 217 2.77 0.37 -11.37
N CYS A 218 3.09 -0.50 -12.33
CA CYS A 218 4.13 -0.23 -13.33
C CYS A 218 3.71 0.83 -14.37
N ARG A 219 2.41 1.05 -14.54
CA ARG A 219 1.88 2.02 -15.50
C ARG A 219 0.86 2.93 -14.85
N ALA A 220 1.11 4.24 -14.91
CA ALA A 220 0.13 5.25 -14.52
C ALA A 220 -0.68 5.69 -15.74
N GLY A 221 -2.00 5.75 -15.59
CA GLY A 221 -2.91 6.37 -16.55
C GLY A 221 -2.92 7.89 -16.43
N GLU A 222 -3.66 8.52 -17.33
CA GLU A 222 -3.84 9.98 -17.34
C GLU A 222 -4.42 10.49 -16.01
N CYS A 223 -3.82 11.57 -15.50
CA CYS A 223 -4.34 12.32 -14.37
C CYS A 223 -5.46 13.24 -14.84
N LYS A 224 -6.66 13.07 -14.27
CA LYS A 224 -7.82 13.92 -14.57
C LYS A 224 -8.10 14.83 -13.40
N ILE A 225 -8.02 16.14 -13.66
CA ILE A 225 -8.31 17.19 -12.68
C ILE A 225 -9.48 18.01 -13.18
N LYS A 226 -10.45 18.27 -12.30
CA LYS A 226 -11.58 19.14 -12.60
C LYS A 226 -11.84 20.10 -11.44
N PRO A 227 -12.39 21.30 -11.70
CA PRO A 227 -12.91 22.17 -10.65
C PRO A 227 -13.94 21.42 -9.79
N PHE A 228 -13.96 21.72 -8.50
CA PHE A 228 -14.85 21.07 -7.54
C PHE A 228 -15.37 22.07 -6.50
N ASP A 229 -16.69 22.06 -6.30
CA ASP A 229 -17.40 22.86 -5.30
C ASP A 229 -18.44 21.98 -4.61
N GLY A 230 -17.98 21.16 -3.67
CA GLY A 230 -18.80 20.21 -2.92
C GLY A 230 -18.08 19.71 -1.67
N ASP A 231 -18.56 18.61 -1.12
CA ASP A 231 -17.99 18.00 0.09
C ASP A 231 -16.75 17.14 -0.21
N ASP A 232 -15.75 17.28 0.64
CA ASP A 232 -14.52 16.49 0.56
C ASP A 232 -14.76 14.99 0.68
N TYR A 233 -14.00 14.23 -0.12
CA TYR A 233 -13.96 12.77 -0.01
C TYR A 233 -12.67 12.18 -0.57
N THR A 234 -12.43 10.92 -0.23
CA THR A 234 -11.46 10.05 -0.90
C THR A 234 -12.10 8.69 -1.18
N CYS A 235 -11.86 8.16 -2.37
CA CYS A 235 -12.29 6.86 -2.84
C CYS A 235 -11.09 6.12 -3.43
N ILE A 236 -10.80 4.94 -2.88
CA ILE A 236 -9.82 4.02 -3.44
C ILE A 236 -10.60 2.83 -4.00
N THR A 237 -10.39 2.52 -5.27
CA THR A 237 -10.98 1.34 -5.92
C THR A 237 -9.86 0.49 -6.51
N PHE A 238 -9.84 -0.80 -6.22
CA PHE A 238 -8.79 -1.68 -6.71
C PHE A 238 -9.33 -3.04 -7.14
N GLN A 239 -8.65 -3.62 -8.12
CA GLN A 239 -8.82 -4.99 -8.60
C GLN A 239 -7.55 -5.74 -8.24
N PRO A 240 -7.58 -6.60 -7.20
CA PRO A 240 -6.42 -7.37 -6.80
C PRO A 240 -5.89 -8.23 -7.95
N ASP A 241 -4.57 -8.37 -8.03
CA ASP A 241 -3.94 -9.34 -8.93
C ASP A 241 -4.05 -10.74 -8.32
N LEU A 242 -5.24 -11.34 -8.47
CA LEU A 242 -5.58 -12.63 -7.87
C LEU A 242 -4.63 -13.75 -8.30
N ALA A 243 -4.03 -13.67 -9.48
CA ALA A 243 -3.03 -14.64 -9.93
C ALA A 243 -1.79 -14.65 -9.00
N LYS A 244 -1.37 -13.49 -8.48
CA LYS A 244 -0.28 -13.42 -7.48
C LYS A 244 -0.66 -14.03 -6.13
N PHE A 245 -1.95 -14.13 -5.84
CA PHE A 245 -2.51 -14.76 -4.65
C PHE A 245 -2.95 -16.21 -4.88
N LYS A 246 -2.69 -16.79 -6.06
CA LYS A 246 -3.13 -18.15 -6.45
C LYS A 246 -4.65 -18.33 -6.40
N MET A 247 -5.38 -17.26 -6.69
CA MET A 247 -6.84 -17.20 -6.69
C MET A 247 -7.36 -16.89 -8.10
N GLN A 248 -8.61 -17.28 -8.37
CA GLN A 248 -9.31 -16.95 -9.62
C GLN A 248 -10.42 -15.93 -9.42
N ALA A 249 -11.03 -15.91 -8.22
CA ALA A 249 -12.06 -14.97 -7.83
C ALA A 249 -11.98 -14.70 -6.33
N LEU A 250 -12.66 -13.64 -5.87
CA LEU A 250 -12.92 -13.41 -4.45
C LEU A 250 -13.92 -14.46 -3.95
N ASP A 251 -13.42 -15.56 -3.40
CA ASP A 251 -14.24 -16.64 -2.88
C ASP A 251 -15.02 -16.25 -1.60
N LYS A 252 -15.96 -17.12 -1.20
CA LYS A 252 -16.86 -16.88 -0.07
C LYS A 252 -16.12 -16.68 1.25
N ASP A 253 -15.03 -17.43 1.48
CA ASP A 253 -14.24 -17.33 2.71
C ASP A 253 -13.51 -15.98 2.80
N THR A 254 -12.91 -15.56 1.68
CA THR A 254 -12.29 -14.26 1.53
C THR A 254 -13.32 -13.16 1.78
N VAL A 255 -14.46 -13.19 1.09
CA VAL A 255 -15.52 -12.17 1.23
C VAL A 255 -16.05 -12.12 2.66
N ALA A 256 -16.26 -13.26 3.33
CA ALA A 256 -16.71 -13.32 4.72
C ALA A 256 -15.68 -12.69 5.69
N LEU A 257 -14.39 -12.92 5.44
CA LEU A 257 -13.29 -12.36 6.23
C LEU A 257 -13.14 -10.85 6.04
N LEU A 258 -13.22 -10.35 4.80
CA LEU A 258 -13.20 -8.93 4.46
C LEU A 258 -14.42 -8.20 5.04
N THR A 259 -15.59 -8.83 4.95
CA THR A 259 -16.85 -8.33 5.53
C THR A 259 -16.70 -8.17 7.04
N ARG A 260 -16.23 -9.20 7.75
CA ARG A 260 -15.97 -9.11 9.19
C ARG A 260 -14.98 -7.99 9.52
N ARG A 261 -13.99 -7.72 8.67
CA ARG A 261 -13.06 -6.61 8.88
C ARG A 261 -13.71 -5.23 8.72
N ALA A 262 -14.71 -5.09 7.84
CA ALA A 262 -15.54 -3.89 7.79
C ALA A 262 -16.36 -3.70 9.09
N TYR A 263 -16.86 -4.80 9.69
CA TYR A 263 -17.48 -4.77 11.01
C TYR A 263 -16.50 -4.35 12.12
N ASP A 264 -15.25 -4.83 12.10
CA ASP A 264 -14.23 -4.40 13.07
C ASP A 264 -14.03 -2.87 13.05
N ILE A 265 -14.00 -2.27 11.85
CA ILE A 265 -13.85 -0.83 11.67
C ILE A 265 -15.10 -0.08 12.14
N ALA A 266 -16.28 -0.64 11.87
CA ALA A 266 -17.55 -0.16 12.40
C ALA A 266 -17.62 -0.22 13.93
N GLY A 267 -16.95 -1.18 14.57
CA GLY A 267 -16.81 -1.27 16.03
C GLY A 267 -15.79 -0.29 16.60
N SER A 268 -14.61 -0.18 15.98
CA SER A 268 -13.45 0.52 16.55
C SER A 268 -13.37 2.03 16.25
N THR A 269 -13.86 2.50 15.10
CA THR A 269 -13.70 3.91 14.65
C THR A 269 -14.79 4.88 15.15
N LYS A 270 -14.73 5.33 16.41
CA LYS A 270 -15.77 6.15 17.09
C LYS A 270 -16.33 7.31 16.24
N GLY A 271 -17.64 7.49 16.25
CA GLY A 271 -18.34 8.58 15.53
C GLY A 271 -18.45 8.42 14.02
N VAL A 272 -18.07 7.27 13.47
CA VAL A 272 -18.16 6.97 12.03
C VAL A 272 -19.20 5.88 11.77
N ARG A 273 -20.09 6.12 10.80
CA ARG A 273 -21.01 5.12 10.24
C ARG A 273 -20.29 4.37 9.13
N VAL A 274 -20.40 3.04 9.13
CA VAL A 274 -19.82 2.19 8.07
C VAL A 274 -20.96 1.56 7.26
N PHE A 275 -20.82 1.62 5.94
CA PHE A 275 -21.70 0.94 4.99
C PHE A 275 -20.91 -0.16 4.28
N LEU A 276 -21.56 -1.29 4.05
CA LEU A 276 -21.04 -2.38 3.23
C LEU A 276 -22.05 -2.69 2.12
N ASN A 277 -21.63 -2.62 0.86
CA ASN A 277 -22.47 -2.88 -0.33
C ASN A 277 -23.81 -2.12 -0.27
N GLY A 278 -23.74 -0.84 0.13
CA GLY A 278 -24.90 0.05 0.28
C GLY A 278 -25.69 -0.10 1.59
N LYS A 279 -25.50 -1.16 2.38
CA LYS A 279 -26.21 -1.40 3.64
C LYS A 279 -25.42 -0.84 4.82
N LYS A 280 -26.07 -0.08 5.70
CA LYS A 280 -25.45 0.41 6.95
C LYS A 280 -25.21 -0.76 7.89
N LEU A 281 -23.98 -0.90 8.39
CA LEU A 281 -23.66 -1.94 9.37
C LEU A 281 -24.31 -1.61 10.73
N PRO A 282 -25.05 -2.56 11.35
CA PRO A 282 -25.83 -2.33 12.58
C PRO A 282 -24.96 -2.43 13.84
N VAL A 283 -23.84 -1.69 13.88
CA VAL A 283 -22.97 -1.63 15.06
C VAL A 283 -23.34 -0.38 15.87
N SER A 284 -24.03 -0.58 16.99
CA SER A 284 -24.28 0.46 17.98
C SER A 284 -23.03 0.66 18.84
N ARG A 285 -22.71 1.93 19.12
CA ARG A 285 -21.68 2.31 20.09
C ARG A 285 -22.31 3.04 21.26
#